data_AF-A0A972QP12-F1
#
_entry.id   AF-A0A972QP12-F1
#
_cell.length_a   1.000
_cell.length_b   1.000
_cell.length_c   1.000
_cell.angle_alpha   90.00
_cell.angle_beta   90.00
_cell.angle_gamma   90.00
#
_symmetry.space_group_name_H-M   'P 1'
#
loop_
_entity.id
_entity.type
_entity.pdbx_description
1 polymer ?
#
loop_
_entity_poly.entity_id
_entity_poly.type
_entity_poly.pdbx_seq_one_letter_code
_entity_poly.pdbx_strand_id
1 'polypeptide(L)' 'MGRDGRRLSSSGWYRKEPVFIPAESKHVERNRPCPCGSGKKYKKCCGNPTHHRPFFIIRLMKRLREVFSNKSEPEADSKK' A
#
# COMPACT_ATOMS: atom_id res chain seq x y z
N MET A 1 -48.44 -31.89 -8.83
CA MET A 1 -48.28 -32.81 -9.98
C MET A 1 -47.64 -32.02 -11.10
N GLY A 2 -46.52 -32.34 -11.74
CA GLY A 2 -45.40 -33.27 -11.55
C GLY A 2 -44.13 -32.52 -11.98
N ARG A 3 -42.93 -33.00 -11.61
CA ARG A 3 -41.98 -33.70 -12.50
C ARG A 3 -41.59 -32.80 -13.69
N ASP A 4 -40.36 -32.31 -13.82
CA ASP A 4 -39.17 -33.09 -14.21
C ASP A 4 -37.90 -32.36 -13.71
N GLY A 5 -36.95 -32.99 -13.01
CA GLY A 5 -36.10 -34.02 -13.59
C GLY A 5 -34.81 -33.45 -14.21
N ARG A 6 -34.02 -32.64 -13.49
CA ARG A 6 -32.60 -32.40 -13.88
C ARG A 6 -31.66 -33.34 -13.14
N ARG A 7 -31.52 -34.53 -13.73
CA ARG A 7 -30.39 -35.44 -13.60
C ARG A 7 -29.11 -34.70 -14.02
N LEU A 8 -28.24 -34.36 -13.07
CA LEU A 8 -26.88 -33.94 -13.39
C LEU A 8 -25.91 -35.07 -13.06
N SER A 9 -25.24 -35.49 -14.13
CA SER A 9 -24.37 -36.63 -14.30
C SER A 9 -23.09 -36.56 -13.46
N SER A 10 -22.62 -37.75 -13.08
CA SER A 10 -21.42 -38.11 -12.35
C SER A 10 -20.07 -37.78 -13.04
N SER A 11 -19.93 -36.62 -13.68
CA SER A 11 -18.63 -36.20 -14.27
C SER A 11 -18.09 -34.98 -13.55
N GLY A 12 -17.07 -35.22 -12.72
CA GLY A 12 -16.52 -34.29 -11.75
C GLY A 12 -16.14 -32.92 -12.30
N TRP A 13 -16.88 -31.91 -11.85
CA TRP A 13 -16.41 -30.53 -11.85
C TRP A 13 -15.51 -30.34 -10.64
N TYR A 14 -14.26 -30.80 -10.74
CA TYR A 14 -13.25 -30.50 -9.74
C TYR A 14 -12.87 -29.02 -9.91
N ARG A 15 -13.70 -28.14 -9.34
CA ARG A 15 -13.33 -26.74 -9.15
C ARG A 15 -12.14 -26.77 -8.20
N LYS A 16 -10.91 -26.65 -8.73
CA LYS A 16 -9.74 -26.38 -7.87
C LYS A 16 -10.04 -25.06 -7.18
N GLU A 17 -10.51 -25.16 -5.95
CA GLU A 17 -10.70 -24.03 -5.07
C GLU A 17 -9.38 -23.26 -5.03
N PRO A 18 -9.39 -21.92 -5.15
CA PRO A 18 -8.17 -21.15 -5.05
C PRO A 18 -7.61 -21.35 -3.64
N VAL A 19 -6.57 -22.18 -3.53
CA VAL A 19 -5.84 -22.36 -2.28
C VAL A 19 -5.14 -21.03 -2.02
N PHE A 20 -5.63 -20.28 -1.03
CA PHE A 20 -4.95 -19.08 -0.56
C PHE A 20 -3.69 -19.55 0.18
N ILE A 21 -2.59 -19.69 -0.55
CA ILE A 21 -1.27 -19.95 0.04
C ILE A 21 -0.85 -18.62 0.67
N PRO A 22 -0.76 -18.52 2.01
CA PRO A 22 -0.23 -17.32 2.64
C PRO A 22 1.16 -17.06 2.06
N ALA A 23 1.38 -15.88 1.50
CA ALA A 23 2.71 -15.49 1.07
C ALA A 23 3.59 -15.46 2.31
N GLU A 24 4.41 -16.50 2.46
CA GLU A 24 5.39 -16.60 3.53
C GLU A 24 6.30 -15.37 3.38
N SER A 25 6.15 -14.41 4.27
CA SER A 25 6.90 -13.17 4.25
C SER A 25 8.33 -13.51 4.65
N LYS A 26 9.09 -14.07 3.70
CA LYS A 26 10.53 -14.26 3.84
C LYS A 26 11.09 -12.91 4.23
N HIS A 27 11.50 -12.79 5.47
CA HIS A 27 12.07 -11.57 6.01
C HIS A 27 13.38 -11.32 5.25
N VAL A 28 13.30 -10.57 4.15
CA VAL A 28 14.46 -10.25 3.34
C VAL A 28 15.35 -9.34 4.16
N GLU A 29 16.53 -9.85 4.49
CA GLU A 29 17.50 -9.11 5.25
C GLU A 29 17.90 -7.83 4.50
N ARG A 30 17.86 -6.69 5.22
CA ARG A 30 17.94 -5.34 4.64
C ARG A 30 19.20 -5.04 3.82
N ASN A 31 20.30 -5.75 4.07
CA ASN A 31 21.57 -5.56 3.37
C ASN A 31 21.76 -6.47 2.15
N ARG A 32 20.91 -7.50 1.96
CA ARG A 32 21.00 -8.44 0.84
C ARG A 32 20.69 -7.75 -0.49
N PRO A 33 21.17 -8.29 -1.63
CA PRO A 33 20.75 -7.82 -2.95
C PRO A 33 19.22 -7.89 -3.08
N CYS A 34 18.63 -6.88 -3.71
CA CYS A 34 17.18 -6.81 -3.91
C CYS A 34 16.69 -7.96 -4.81
N PRO A 35 15.64 -8.70 -4.41
CA PRO A 35 15.05 -9.76 -5.25
C PRO A 35 14.40 -9.22 -6.54
N CYS A 36 14.25 -7.90 -6.65
CA CYS A 36 13.75 -7.20 -7.82
C CYS A 36 14.76 -7.10 -8.99
N GLY A 37 15.98 -7.63 -8.83
CA GLY A 37 17.00 -7.62 -9.90
C GLY A 37 17.74 -6.28 -10.08
N SER A 38 17.53 -5.30 -9.21
CA SER A 38 18.16 -3.97 -9.34
C SER A 38 19.65 -3.92 -8.99
N GLY A 39 20.22 -5.00 -8.45
CA GLY A 39 21.60 -5.04 -7.93
C GLY A 39 21.85 -4.19 -6.66
N LYS A 40 20.85 -3.42 -6.20
CA LYS A 40 20.95 -2.57 -4.99
C LYS A 40 20.64 -3.39 -3.74
N LYS A 41 21.15 -2.96 -2.58
CA LYS A 41 20.75 -3.50 -1.26
C LYS A 41 19.24 -3.35 -1.07
N TYR A 42 18.56 -4.34 -0.48
CA TYR A 42 17.10 -4.33 -0.28
C TYR A 42 16.60 -3.04 0.37
N LYS A 43 17.27 -2.56 1.43
CA LYS A 43 16.94 -1.28 2.12
C LYS A 43 17.06 -0.02 1.25
N LYS A 44 17.82 -0.08 0.16
CA LYS A 44 18.01 1.02 -0.80
C LYS A 44 17.11 0.85 -2.04
N CYS A 45 16.31 -0.21 -2.10
CA CYS A 45 15.43 -0.54 -3.23
C CYS A 45 14.00 -0.79 -2.73
N CYS A 46 13.45 -2.01 -2.84
CA CYS A 46 12.07 -2.32 -2.44
C CYS A 46 11.80 -2.15 -0.93
N GLY A 47 12.82 -2.30 -0.08
CA GLY A 47 12.73 -2.06 1.36
C GLY A 47 12.94 -0.60 1.77
N ASN A 48 13.02 0.33 0.80
CA ASN A 48 13.18 1.75 1.09
C ASN A 48 11.81 2.41 1.30
N PRO A 49 11.52 2.95 2.50
CA PRO A 49 10.24 3.63 2.79
C PRO A 49 10.01 4.90 1.95
N THR A 50 11.06 5.45 1.33
CA THR A 50 10.92 6.65 0.48
C THR A 50 10.55 6.33 -0.97
N HIS A 51 10.77 5.09 -1.43
CA HIS A 51 10.53 4.71 -2.82
C HIS A 51 9.03 4.63 -3.18
N HIS A 52 8.16 4.56 -2.17
CA HIS A 52 6.71 4.52 -2.32
C HIS A 52 5.97 5.70 -1.72
N ARG A 53 6.71 6.68 -1.15
CA ARG A 53 6.11 7.86 -0.53
C ARG A 53 5.96 8.94 -1.60
N PRO A 54 4.74 9.27 -2.05
CA PRO A 54 4.56 10.30 -3.05
C PRO A 54 5.14 11.60 -2.52
N PHE A 55 6.16 12.11 -3.21
CA PHE A 55 6.89 13.33 -2.85
C PHE A 55 5.93 14.51 -2.60
N PHE A 56 4.80 14.52 -3.32
CA PHE A 56 3.68 15.44 -3.15
C PHE A 56 3.12 15.48 -1.72
N ILE A 57 2.99 14.35 -1.03
CA ILE A 57 2.47 14.31 0.34
C ILE A 57 3.47 14.93 1.33
N ILE A 58 4.78 14.70 1.16
CA ILE A 58 5.81 15.34 2.01
C ILE A 58 5.80 16.85 1.81
N ARG A 59 5.74 17.30 0.55
CA ARG A 59 5.68 18.71 0.18
C ARG A 59 4.40 19.38 0.68
N LEU A 60 3.25 18.71 0.59
CA LEU A 60 1.96 19.17 1.10
C LEU A 60 1.98 19.28 2.62
N MET A 61 2.43 18.24 3.34
CA MET A 61 2.53 18.25 4.81
C MET A 61 3.45 19.37 5.32
N LYS A 62 4.56 19.64 4.62
CA LYS A 62 5.43 20.79 4.92
C LYS A 62 4.72 22.12 4.68
N ARG A 63 4.04 22.28 3.53
CA ARG A 63 3.31 23.51 3.20
C ARG A 63 2.14 23.78 4.14
N LEU A 64 1.42 22.74 4.57
CA LEU A 64 0.34 22.86 5.55
C LEU A 64 0.87 23.35 6.91
N ARG A 65 2.03 22.84 7.35
CA ARG A 65 2.70 23.33 8.57
C ARG A 65 3.08 24.81 8.46
N GLU A 66 3.64 25.23 7.32
CA GLU A 66 3.97 26.64 7.06
C GLU A 66 2.74 27.54 7.08
N VAL A 67 1.64 27.12 6.42
CA VAL A 67 0.39 27.90 6.38
C VAL A 67 -0.26 28.00 7.76
N PHE A 68 -0.23 26.93 8.56
CA PHE A 68 -0.76 26.96 9.93
C PHE A 68 0.13 27.76 10.89
N SER A 69 1.45 27.82 10.66
CA SER A 69 2.36 28.61 11.50
C SER A 69 2.32 30.11 11.20
N ASN A 70 1.94 30.53 9.99
CA ASN A 70 1.89 31.94 9.58
C ASN A 70 0.55 32.64 9.91
N LYS A 71 -0.32 32.08 10.77
CA LYS A 71 -1.66 32.64 11.04
C LYS A 71 -1.87 33.22 12.46
N SER A 72 -0.84 33.29 13.31
CA SER A 72 -1.02 33.75 14.70
C SER A 72 -0.30 35.06 15.03
N GLU A 73 -0.54 36.14 14.27
CA GLU A 73 -0.41 37.51 14.78
C GLU A 73 -1.47 38.39 14.10
N PRO A 74 -2.67 38.58 14.67
CA PRO A 74 -3.44 39.76 14.37
C PRO A 74 -2.71 40.96 15.01
N GLU A 75 -2.21 41.89 14.20
CA GLU A 75 -1.84 43.23 14.66
C GLU A 75 -3.05 43.82 15.39
N ALA A 76 -2.98 43.83 16.72
CA ALA A 76 -3.83 44.67 17.54
C ALA A 76 -3.31 46.11 17.41
N ASP A 77 -3.64 46.76 16.30
CA ASP A 77 -3.43 48.20 16.13
C ASP A 77 -4.46 48.93 16.99
N SER A 78 -3.97 49.31 18.18
CA SER A 78 -4.59 50.19 19.15
C SER A 78 -4.80 51.57 18.53
N LYS A 79 -5.96 51.78 17.90
CA LYS A 79 -6.43 53.13 17.56
C LYS A 79 -6.82 53.89 18.83
N LYS A 80 -5.95 54.83 19.17
CA LYS A 80 -6.15 55.95 20.08
C LYS A 80 -7.17 56.96 19.55
#